data_AF-A0A955I0N1-F1
#
_entry.id   AF-A0A955I0N1-F1
#
_cell.length_a   1.000
_cell.length_b   1.000
_cell.length_c   1.000
_cell.angle_alpha   90.00
_cell.angle_beta   90.00
_cell.angle_gamma   90.00
#
_symmetry.space_group_name_H-M   'P 1'
#
loop_
_entity.id
_entity.type
_entity.pdbx_description
1 polymer ?
#
loop_
_entity_poly.entity_id
_entity_poly.type
_entity_poly.pdbx_seq_one_letter_code
_entity_poly.pdbx_strand_id
1 'polypeptide(L)'
;MQFSTIYNGFMKKFLIILIPVILITFVVSILLFSISGTELFSKLPFTNELYKESSLSITTSGGIATVLIDDNEIGQTPLDLSDLEPGPHKIQITRDSDTTGYYEPEIYFIELMPNTESIIDVEIGPAGVSAGYVLYYTESPRVKGSGLISISGFPGKADVYINDDITGQLPIYSSELETGEYQIRIKSDGFEDVVFPAIVREGLNLNISVKLLPIPTDLELLDVTQPAEPNDANPNNANTDGNSEDPSNPQDQEQNSDQNTDQNVDPEQSNIEDPQQ
;
A
#
# COMPACT_ATOMS: atom_id res chain seq x y z
N MET A 1 -22.04 11.33 -90.78
CA MET A 1 -22.80 12.17 -89.80
C MET A 1 -23.73 11.35 -88.87
N GLN A 2 -23.49 10.05 -88.63
CA GLN A 2 -24.37 9.24 -87.74
C GLN A 2 -23.70 8.80 -86.42
N PHE A 3 -22.37 8.93 -86.29
CA PHE A 3 -21.65 8.54 -85.06
C PHE A 3 -21.79 9.56 -83.91
N SER A 4 -21.96 10.87 -84.19
CA SER A 4 -22.06 11.87 -83.11
C SER A 4 -23.40 11.83 -82.37
N THR A 5 -24.48 11.41 -83.03
CA THR A 5 -25.82 11.33 -82.42
C THR A 5 -25.94 10.19 -81.41
N ILE A 6 -25.32 9.04 -81.69
CA ILE A 6 -25.33 7.86 -80.80
C ILE A 6 -24.44 8.10 -79.58
N TYR A 7 -23.26 8.69 -79.78
CA TYR A 7 -22.34 9.03 -78.69
C TYR A 7 -22.94 10.04 -77.71
N ASN A 8 -23.64 11.07 -78.23
CA ASN A 8 -24.33 12.06 -77.41
C ASN A 8 -25.47 11.47 -76.56
N GLY A 9 -26.15 10.43 -77.05
CA GLY A 9 -27.21 9.75 -76.30
C GLY A 9 -26.66 8.91 -75.13
N PHE A 10 -25.57 8.19 -75.37
CA PHE A 10 -24.93 7.35 -74.35
C PHE A 10 -24.22 8.18 -73.27
N MET A 11 -23.44 9.19 -73.68
CA MET A 11 -22.75 10.10 -72.75
C MET A 11 -23.74 10.88 -71.87
N LYS A 12 -24.88 11.31 -72.40
CA LYS A 12 -25.92 11.99 -71.59
C LYS A 12 -26.50 11.08 -70.52
N LYS A 13 -26.80 9.82 -70.84
CA LYS A 13 -27.33 8.85 -69.85
C LYS A 13 -26.30 8.52 -68.77
N PHE A 14 -25.02 8.40 -69.15
CA PHE A 14 -23.92 8.18 -68.21
C PHE A 14 -23.73 9.39 -67.29
N LEU A 15 -23.74 10.61 -67.85
CA LEU A 15 -23.61 11.86 -67.08
C LEU A 15 -24.78 12.05 -66.09
N ILE A 16 -26.00 11.68 -66.47
CA ILE A 16 -27.20 11.75 -65.60
C ILE A 16 -27.06 10.83 -64.38
N ILE A 17 -26.32 9.73 -64.47
CA ILE A 17 -26.09 8.80 -63.34
C ILE A 17 -24.82 9.19 -62.56
N LEU A 18 -23.78 9.67 -63.24
CA LEU A 18 -22.52 10.03 -62.62
C LEU A 18 -22.64 11.27 -61.72
N ILE A 19 -23.37 12.30 -62.17
CA ILE A 19 -23.57 13.54 -61.42
C ILE A 19 -24.18 13.29 -60.03
N PRO A 20 -25.30 12.56 -59.86
CA PRO A 20 -25.88 12.31 -58.54
C PRO A 20 -24.97 11.44 -57.66
N VAL A 21 -24.21 10.51 -58.23
CA VAL A 21 -23.23 9.70 -57.46
C VAL A 21 -22.10 10.58 -56.91
N ILE A 22 -21.56 11.49 -57.74
CA ILE A 22 -20.55 12.46 -57.28
C ILE A 22 -21.14 13.41 -56.24
N LEU A 23 -22.39 13.85 -56.43
CA LEU A 23 -23.06 14.75 -55.50
C LEU A 23 -23.36 14.07 -54.16
N ILE A 24 -23.77 12.80 -54.17
CA ILE A 24 -23.96 11.98 -52.94
C ILE A 24 -22.62 11.78 -52.23
N THR A 25 -21.56 11.40 -52.93
CA THR A 25 -20.24 11.20 -52.30
C THR A 25 -19.67 12.50 -51.73
N PHE A 26 -19.89 13.62 -52.41
CA PHE A 26 -19.51 14.95 -51.92
C PHE A 26 -20.32 15.36 -50.69
N VAL A 27 -21.64 15.14 -50.69
CA VAL A 27 -22.52 15.39 -49.52
C VAL A 27 -22.14 14.49 -48.35
N VAL A 28 -21.82 13.21 -48.58
CA VAL A 28 -21.35 12.28 -47.55
C VAL A 28 -19.99 12.73 -47.00
N SER A 29 -19.05 13.17 -47.85
CA SER A 29 -17.78 13.74 -47.41
C SER A 29 -17.96 15.00 -46.57
N ILE A 30 -18.86 15.91 -46.97
CA ILE A 30 -19.20 17.10 -46.18
C ILE A 30 -19.87 16.71 -44.87
N LEU A 31 -20.75 15.70 -44.86
CA LEU A 31 -21.39 15.22 -43.64
C LEU A 31 -20.35 14.62 -42.67
N LEU A 32 -19.43 13.80 -43.19
CA LEU A 32 -18.32 13.22 -42.41
C LEU A 32 -17.32 14.28 -41.94
N PHE A 33 -17.11 15.35 -42.72
CA PHE A 33 -16.26 16.48 -42.33
C PHE A 33 -16.94 17.44 -41.34
N SER A 34 -18.26 17.60 -41.43
CA SER A 34 -19.07 18.45 -40.52
C SER A 34 -19.31 17.78 -39.17
N ILE A 35 -19.21 16.45 -39.12
CA ILE A 35 -19.06 15.75 -37.85
C ILE A 35 -17.59 15.91 -37.42
N SER A 36 -17.30 17.07 -36.84
CA SER A 36 -16.00 17.45 -36.27
C SER A 36 -15.36 16.33 -35.45
N GLY A 37 -14.49 15.54 -36.09
CA GLY A 37 -13.10 15.31 -35.70
C GLY A 37 -12.70 14.80 -34.31
N THR A 38 -13.58 14.59 -33.31
CA THR A 38 -13.09 14.16 -31.97
C THR A 38 -13.95 13.15 -31.21
N GLU A 39 -15.20 12.84 -31.61
CA GLU A 39 -16.04 11.93 -30.79
C GLU A 39 -16.65 10.72 -31.51
N LEU A 40 -16.47 10.58 -32.83
CA LEU A 40 -16.95 9.39 -33.55
C LEU A 40 -15.98 8.21 -33.51
N PHE A 41 -14.68 8.47 -33.39
CA PHE A 41 -13.67 7.40 -33.36
C PHE A 41 -13.60 6.65 -32.03
N SER A 42 -14.08 7.23 -30.93
CA SER A 42 -14.16 6.55 -29.62
C SER A 42 -15.31 5.54 -29.53
N LYS A 43 -16.19 5.47 -30.53
CA LYS A 43 -17.37 4.58 -30.56
C LYS A 43 -17.35 3.58 -31.72
N LEU A 44 -16.25 3.52 -32.48
CA LEU A 44 -16.09 2.50 -33.53
C LEU A 44 -15.68 1.15 -32.89
N PRO A 45 -16.38 0.04 -33.16
CA PRO A 45 -16.13 -1.26 -32.52
C PRO A 45 -14.82 -1.96 -32.95
N PHE A 46 -13.91 -1.25 -33.62
CA PHE A 46 -12.67 -1.78 -34.19
C PHE A 46 -11.41 -0.96 -33.82
N THR A 47 -11.51 -0.04 -32.86
CA THR A 47 -10.37 0.74 -32.34
C THR A 47 -10.01 0.42 -30.89
N ASN A 48 -10.56 -0.66 -30.33
CA ASN A 48 -9.93 -1.30 -29.18
C ASN A 48 -8.65 -1.98 -29.71
N GLU A 49 -7.57 -1.20 -29.81
CA GLU A 49 -6.27 -1.76 -29.39
C GLU A 49 -6.56 -2.53 -28.12
N LEU A 50 -6.25 -3.83 -28.14
CA LEU A 50 -6.36 -4.76 -27.03
C LEU A 50 -5.99 -4.02 -25.75
N TYR A 51 -6.98 -3.56 -24.98
CA TYR A 51 -6.74 -2.98 -23.67
C TYR A 51 -6.03 -4.10 -22.94
N LYS A 52 -4.74 -3.90 -22.73
CA LYS A 52 -3.89 -4.92 -22.14
C LYS A 52 -4.26 -4.87 -20.67
N GLU A 53 -5.23 -5.67 -20.32
CA GLU A 53 -5.79 -5.73 -18.98
C GLU A 53 -4.72 -6.10 -17.96
N SER A 54 -4.92 -5.66 -16.71
CA SER A 54 -4.08 -6.03 -15.59
C SER A 54 -4.87 -6.86 -14.57
N SER A 55 -4.14 -7.59 -13.72
CA SER A 55 -4.71 -8.39 -12.65
C SER A 55 -4.14 -7.98 -11.30
N LEU A 56 -4.94 -8.14 -10.24
CA LEU A 56 -4.55 -7.86 -8.87
C LEU A 56 -5.10 -8.96 -7.97
N SER A 57 -4.21 -9.64 -7.25
CA SER A 57 -4.57 -10.61 -6.20
C SER A 57 -4.27 -10.01 -4.83
N ILE A 58 -5.24 -10.08 -3.91
CA ILE A 58 -5.14 -9.53 -2.57
C ILE A 58 -5.54 -10.58 -1.54
N THR A 59 -4.62 -10.90 -0.64
CA THR A 59 -4.83 -11.85 0.46
C THR A 59 -4.46 -11.23 1.80
N THR A 60 -5.13 -11.71 2.85
CA THR A 60 -4.84 -11.36 4.25
C THR A 60 -4.87 -12.60 5.12
N SER A 61 -3.83 -12.82 5.92
CA SER A 61 -3.64 -14.07 6.69
C SER A 61 -4.49 -14.18 7.96
N GLY A 62 -4.83 -13.06 8.61
CA GLY A 62 -5.43 -13.02 9.94
C GLY A 62 -6.94 -12.75 9.97
N GLY A 63 -7.60 -12.72 8.82
CA GLY A 63 -9.04 -12.48 8.73
C GLY A 63 -9.46 -11.90 7.38
N ILE A 64 -10.74 -11.56 7.29
CA ILE A 64 -11.34 -10.90 6.13
C ILE A 64 -11.06 -9.40 6.22
N ALA A 65 -10.74 -8.77 5.10
CA ALA A 65 -10.57 -7.34 4.99
C ALA A 65 -11.39 -6.79 3.83
N THR A 66 -12.00 -5.63 4.02
CA THR A 66 -12.65 -4.87 2.94
C THR A 66 -11.60 -4.18 2.08
N VAL A 67 -11.77 -4.25 0.76
CA VAL A 67 -10.87 -3.68 -0.24
C VAL A 67 -11.57 -2.57 -1.00
N LEU A 68 -10.93 -1.40 -1.02
CA LEU A 68 -11.29 -0.28 -1.88
C LEU A 68 -10.20 -0.06 -2.94
N ILE A 69 -10.61 0.22 -4.17
CA ILE A 69 -9.74 0.67 -5.26
C ILE A 69 -10.23 2.05 -5.70
N ASP A 70 -9.34 3.04 -5.64
CA ASP A 70 -9.63 4.44 -5.98
C ASP A 70 -10.89 4.95 -5.28
N ASP A 71 -10.97 4.71 -3.96
CA ASP A 71 -12.08 5.09 -3.08
C ASP A 71 -13.40 4.34 -3.30
N ASN A 72 -13.45 3.39 -4.24
CA ASN A 72 -14.62 2.56 -4.48
C ASN A 72 -14.45 1.18 -3.82
N GLU A 73 -15.43 0.74 -3.03
CA GLU A 73 -15.42 -0.59 -2.44
C GLU A 73 -15.65 -1.66 -3.52
N ILE A 74 -14.70 -2.59 -3.64
CA ILE A 74 -14.72 -3.63 -4.67
C ILE A 74 -15.15 -4.98 -4.09
N GLY A 75 -14.79 -5.26 -2.83
CA GLY A 75 -15.13 -6.52 -2.18
C GLY A 75 -14.32 -6.77 -0.92
N GLN A 76 -14.17 -8.06 -0.58
CA GLN A 76 -13.44 -8.51 0.61
C GLN A 76 -12.39 -9.55 0.24
N THR A 77 -11.32 -9.67 1.04
CA THR A 77 -10.26 -10.66 0.86
C THR A 77 -10.70 -12.08 1.24
N PRO A 78 -10.14 -13.13 0.59
CA PRO A 78 -9.24 -13.07 -0.57
C PRO A 78 -9.97 -12.57 -1.81
N LEU A 79 -9.31 -11.73 -2.60
CA LEU A 79 -9.89 -11.05 -3.75
C LEU A 79 -8.95 -11.12 -4.95
N ASP A 80 -9.39 -11.79 -6.01
CA ASP A 80 -8.71 -11.84 -7.31
C ASP A 80 -9.49 -11.03 -8.33
N LEU A 81 -8.83 -10.04 -8.92
CA LEU A 81 -9.39 -9.13 -9.92
C LEU A 81 -8.65 -9.31 -11.25
N SER A 82 -9.42 -9.31 -12.32
CA SER A 82 -8.94 -9.33 -13.71
C SER A 82 -9.59 -8.17 -14.45
N ASP A 83 -9.07 -7.82 -15.62
CA ASP A 83 -9.64 -6.76 -16.46
C ASP A 83 -9.65 -5.38 -15.77
N LEU A 84 -8.59 -5.12 -14.99
CA LEU A 84 -8.35 -3.82 -14.37
C LEU A 84 -7.62 -2.88 -15.33
N GLU A 85 -8.08 -1.63 -15.37
CA GLU A 85 -7.46 -0.55 -16.12
C GLU A 85 -5.98 -0.43 -15.71
N PRO A 86 -5.02 -0.39 -16.66
CA PRO A 86 -3.63 -0.17 -16.33
C PRO A 86 -3.35 1.27 -15.88
N GLY A 87 -2.38 1.44 -15.00
CA GLY A 87 -1.94 2.74 -14.50
C GLY A 87 -1.83 2.80 -12.98
N PRO A 88 -1.72 4.00 -12.40
CA PRO A 88 -1.60 4.17 -10.96
C PRO A 88 -2.96 3.96 -10.27
N HIS A 89 -2.99 3.09 -9.27
CA HIS A 89 -4.17 2.85 -8.45
C HIS A 89 -3.86 3.00 -6.96
N LYS A 90 -4.84 3.51 -6.22
CA LYS A 90 -4.83 3.52 -4.76
C LYS A 90 -5.61 2.32 -4.25
N ILE A 91 -4.92 1.40 -3.60
CA ILE A 91 -5.52 0.23 -2.95
C ILE A 91 -5.58 0.49 -1.45
N GLN A 92 -6.78 0.46 -0.88
CA GLN A 92 -6.97 0.57 0.56
C GLN A 92 -7.55 -0.74 1.09
N ILE A 93 -6.93 -1.30 2.12
CA ILE A 93 -7.32 -2.57 2.73
C ILE A 93 -7.59 -2.31 4.22
N THR A 94 -8.81 -2.61 4.66
CA THR A 94 -9.27 -2.40 6.04
C THR A 94 -9.73 -3.71 6.64
N ARG A 95 -9.14 -4.14 7.76
CA ARG A 95 -9.57 -5.35 8.48
C ARG A 95 -11.03 -5.23 8.88
N ASP A 96 -11.82 -6.25 8.55
CA ASP A 96 -13.19 -6.37 9.04
C ASP A 96 -13.16 -6.78 10.51
N SER A 97 -13.75 -5.96 11.39
CA SER A 97 -13.67 -6.09 12.83
C SER A 97 -14.83 -5.40 13.53
N ASP A 98 -15.42 -6.07 14.52
CA ASP A 98 -16.49 -5.52 15.35
C ASP A 98 -16.01 -4.37 16.26
N THR A 99 -14.69 -4.25 16.47
CA THR A 99 -14.10 -3.20 17.31
C THR A 99 -13.62 -2.04 16.44
N THR A 100 -14.39 -0.96 16.44
CA THR A 100 -14.05 0.28 15.71
C THR A 100 -12.72 0.86 16.18
N GLY A 101 -11.84 1.19 15.23
CA GLY A 101 -10.56 1.86 15.49
C GLY A 101 -9.45 0.98 16.06
N TYR A 102 -9.66 -0.34 16.14
CA TYR A 102 -8.62 -1.27 16.60
C TYR A 102 -7.56 -1.56 15.52
N TYR A 103 -7.99 -1.60 14.26
CA TYR A 103 -7.14 -1.79 13.09
C TYR A 103 -7.11 -0.50 12.26
N GLU A 104 -5.93 -0.15 11.79
CA GLU A 104 -5.74 0.97 10.86
C GLU A 104 -5.76 0.45 9.41
N PRO A 105 -6.30 1.24 8.46
CA PRO A 105 -6.28 0.86 7.05
C PRO A 105 -4.86 0.91 6.48
N GLU A 106 -4.48 -0.10 5.69
CA GLU A 106 -3.26 -0.05 4.89
C GLU A 106 -3.57 0.54 3.50
N ILE A 107 -2.72 1.45 3.04
CA ILE A 107 -2.89 2.15 1.75
C ILE A 107 -1.64 1.91 0.89
N TYR A 108 -1.86 1.39 -0.31
CA TYR A 108 -0.82 1.12 -1.30
C TYR A 108 -1.10 1.93 -2.56
N PHE A 109 -0.06 2.58 -3.08
CA PHE A 109 -0.08 3.20 -4.40
C PHE A 109 0.78 2.34 -5.32
N ILE A 110 0.15 1.62 -6.24
CA ILE A 110 0.84 0.71 -7.15
C ILE A 110 0.52 1.07 -8.60
N GLU A 111 1.48 0.81 -9.48
CA GLU A 111 1.26 0.87 -10.93
C GLU A 111 0.78 -0.52 -11.38
N LEU A 112 -0.45 -0.61 -11.88
CA LEU A 112 -0.96 -1.82 -12.52
C LEU A 112 -0.45 -1.88 -13.96
N MET A 113 0.53 -2.75 -14.20
CA MET A 113 1.15 -2.90 -15.52
C MET A 113 0.31 -3.84 -16.42
N PRO A 114 0.12 -3.50 -17.70
CA PRO A 114 -0.63 -4.33 -18.63
C PRO A 114 -0.06 -5.76 -18.82
N ASN A 115 -0.94 -6.78 -18.84
CA ASN A 115 -0.60 -8.21 -18.89
C ASN A 115 0.32 -8.68 -17.75
N THR A 116 0.20 -8.05 -16.59
CA THR A 116 0.87 -8.49 -15.37
C THR A 116 -0.14 -8.68 -14.26
N GLU A 117 0.26 -9.48 -13.29
CA GLU A 117 -0.46 -9.64 -12.03
C GLU A 117 0.34 -8.96 -10.94
N SER A 118 -0.31 -8.04 -10.22
CA SER A 118 0.20 -7.48 -8.98
C SER A 118 -0.34 -8.30 -7.81
N ILE A 119 0.45 -8.45 -6.75
CA ILE A 119 0.11 -9.27 -5.59
C ILE A 119 0.26 -8.43 -4.34
N ILE A 120 -0.75 -8.45 -3.46
CA ILE A 120 -0.69 -7.91 -2.12
C ILE A 120 -1.05 -9.04 -1.16
N ASP A 121 -0.08 -9.51 -0.38
CA ASP A 121 -0.32 -10.49 0.67
C ASP A 121 0.12 -9.90 2.00
N VAL A 122 -0.83 -9.50 2.83
CA VAL A 122 -0.56 -8.64 3.98
C VAL A 122 -1.33 -9.05 5.23
N GLU A 123 -0.66 -8.95 6.37
CA GLU A 123 -1.28 -9.06 7.69
C GLU A 123 -1.52 -7.66 8.25
N ILE A 124 -2.76 -7.37 8.63
CA ILE A 124 -3.15 -6.10 9.29
C ILE A 124 -3.36 -6.37 10.77
N GLY A 125 -2.36 -6.07 11.59
CA GLY A 125 -2.41 -6.17 13.03
C GLY A 125 -2.94 -4.88 13.70
N PRO A 126 -3.21 -4.94 15.01
CA PRO A 126 -3.61 -3.76 15.77
C PRO A 126 -2.47 -2.76 15.97
N ALA A 127 -2.84 -1.55 16.41
CA ALA A 127 -1.89 -0.50 16.78
C ALA A 127 -0.89 -0.14 15.65
N GLY A 128 -1.36 -0.20 14.40
CA GLY A 128 -0.56 0.16 13.22
C GLY A 128 0.52 -0.86 12.84
N VAL A 129 0.50 -2.05 13.43
CA VAL A 129 1.43 -3.14 13.06
C VAL A 129 0.91 -3.85 11.83
N SER A 130 1.71 -3.93 10.78
CA SER A 130 1.41 -4.72 9.59
C SER A 130 2.64 -5.44 9.06
N ALA A 131 2.40 -6.52 8.33
CA ALA A 131 3.43 -7.35 7.74
C ALA A 131 3.00 -7.96 6.41
N GLY A 132 3.92 -8.65 5.75
CA GLY A 132 3.69 -9.27 4.44
C GLY A 132 4.42 -8.53 3.33
N TYR A 133 3.90 -8.62 2.10
CA TYR A 133 4.58 -8.10 0.92
C TYR A 133 3.62 -7.60 -0.17
N VAL A 134 4.15 -6.71 -1.00
CA VAL A 134 3.49 -6.19 -2.20
C VAL A 134 4.44 -6.32 -3.38
N LEU A 135 3.96 -6.90 -4.48
CA LEU A 135 4.67 -7.08 -5.74
C LEU A 135 3.91 -6.38 -6.86
N TYR A 136 4.60 -5.55 -7.64
CA TYR A 136 4.04 -4.93 -8.84
C TYR A 136 5.14 -4.58 -9.84
N TYR A 137 4.80 -4.52 -11.12
CA TYR A 137 5.77 -4.25 -12.19
C TYR A 137 5.78 -2.78 -12.60
N THR A 138 6.94 -2.31 -13.02
CA THR A 138 7.14 -1.02 -13.70
C THR A 138 7.97 -1.23 -14.95
N GLU A 139 7.89 -0.30 -15.92
CA GLU A 139 8.65 -0.45 -17.16
C GLU A 139 10.15 -0.27 -16.89
N SER A 140 10.98 -1.10 -17.52
CA SER A 140 12.42 -0.91 -17.55
C SER A 140 12.97 -1.19 -18.95
N PRO A 141 12.70 -0.29 -19.92
CA PRO A 141 13.07 -0.50 -21.33
C PRO A 141 14.59 -0.51 -21.58
N ARG A 142 15.41 -0.32 -20.53
CA ARG A 142 16.87 -0.25 -20.60
C ARG A 142 17.53 -1.62 -20.54
N VAL A 143 16.84 -2.65 -20.07
CA VAL A 143 17.31 -4.04 -20.06
C VAL A 143 16.65 -4.83 -21.18
N LYS A 144 17.45 -5.67 -21.87
CA LYS A 144 17.01 -6.53 -22.98
C LYS A 144 17.50 -7.94 -22.71
N GLY A 145 16.62 -8.94 -22.84
CA GLY A 145 16.91 -10.33 -22.50
C GLY A 145 16.89 -10.64 -20.99
N SER A 146 16.58 -9.66 -20.15
CA SER A 146 16.59 -9.75 -18.68
C SER A 146 15.53 -8.81 -18.07
N GLY A 147 15.28 -8.96 -16.77
CA GLY A 147 14.47 -8.04 -15.98
C GLY A 147 15.24 -7.46 -14.81
N LEU A 148 14.65 -6.49 -14.13
CA LEU A 148 15.17 -5.92 -12.89
C LEU A 148 14.33 -6.33 -11.69
N ILE A 149 14.95 -6.41 -10.53
CA ILE A 149 14.29 -6.54 -9.24
C ILE A 149 14.70 -5.39 -8.32
N SER A 150 13.72 -4.79 -7.67
CA SER A 150 13.91 -3.74 -6.67
C SER A 150 13.16 -4.12 -5.40
N ILE A 151 13.87 -4.25 -4.29
CA ILE A 151 13.32 -4.78 -3.03
C ILE A 151 13.58 -3.76 -1.93
N SER A 152 12.52 -3.33 -1.26
CA SER A 152 12.58 -2.40 -0.13
C SER A 152 11.66 -2.88 0.98
N GLY A 153 11.88 -2.41 2.21
CA GLY A 153 11.06 -2.89 3.31
C GLY A 153 11.58 -2.53 4.70
N PHE A 154 10.91 -3.11 5.69
CA PHE A 154 11.23 -2.98 7.10
C PHE A 154 11.36 -4.37 7.76
N PRO A 155 12.35 -4.58 8.64
CA PRO A 155 13.40 -3.64 9.05
C PRO A 155 14.43 -3.37 7.94
N GLY A 156 15.05 -2.19 8.00
CA GLY A 156 16.16 -1.85 7.10
C GLY A 156 17.37 -2.77 7.34
N LYS A 157 18.16 -3.02 6.29
CA LYS A 157 19.33 -3.93 6.32
C LYS A 157 19.01 -5.40 6.60
N ALA A 158 17.75 -5.83 6.47
CA ALA A 158 17.42 -7.25 6.44
C ALA A 158 18.16 -7.94 5.29
N ASP A 159 18.63 -9.16 5.52
CA ASP A 159 19.29 -9.99 4.51
C ASP A 159 18.28 -10.46 3.46
N VAL A 160 18.69 -10.42 2.20
CA VAL A 160 17.89 -10.84 1.06
C VAL A 160 18.55 -12.03 0.39
N TYR A 161 17.78 -13.09 0.24
CA TYR A 161 18.18 -14.32 -0.44
C TYR A 161 17.31 -14.51 -1.69
N ILE A 162 17.94 -14.94 -2.78
CA ILE A 162 17.28 -15.29 -4.05
C ILE A 162 17.71 -16.71 -4.39
N ASN A 163 16.75 -17.65 -4.45
CA ASN A 163 17.02 -19.09 -4.61
C ASN A 163 18.07 -19.61 -3.61
N ASP A 164 17.88 -19.27 -2.33
CA ASP A 164 18.76 -19.60 -1.19
C ASP A 164 20.16 -18.96 -1.19
N ASP A 165 20.59 -18.33 -2.29
CA ASP A 165 21.83 -17.57 -2.34
C ASP A 165 21.67 -16.18 -1.72
N ILE A 166 22.62 -15.77 -0.88
CA ILE A 166 22.63 -14.42 -0.30
C ILE A 166 22.99 -13.39 -1.37
N THR A 167 22.03 -12.53 -1.71
CA THR A 167 22.18 -11.53 -2.77
C THR A 167 22.59 -10.17 -2.22
N GLY A 168 22.15 -9.82 -1.01
CA GLY A 168 22.47 -8.55 -0.39
C GLY A 168 21.59 -8.24 0.81
N GLN A 169 21.41 -6.95 1.09
CA GLN A 169 20.57 -6.45 2.17
C GLN A 169 19.60 -5.39 1.66
N LEU A 170 18.46 -5.22 2.33
CA LEU A 170 17.50 -4.17 2.01
C LEU A 170 18.12 -2.77 2.22
N PRO A 171 17.84 -1.80 1.32
CA PRO A 171 17.14 -1.95 0.05
C PRO A 171 18.07 -2.45 -1.09
N ILE A 172 17.50 -3.26 -2.00
CA ILE A 172 18.11 -3.61 -3.29
C ILE A 172 17.46 -2.75 -4.37
N TYR A 173 18.28 -2.07 -5.16
CA TYR A 173 17.81 -1.22 -6.26
C TYR A 173 18.19 -1.81 -7.61
N SER A 174 17.19 -2.13 -8.43
CA SER A 174 17.38 -2.38 -9.86
C SER A 174 18.45 -3.43 -10.17
N SER A 175 18.47 -4.53 -9.42
CA SER A 175 19.38 -5.65 -9.69
C SER A 175 18.90 -6.41 -10.91
N GLU A 176 19.78 -6.63 -11.88
CA GLU A 176 19.46 -7.36 -13.10
C GLU A 176 19.47 -8.88 -12.86
N LEU A 177 18.45 -9.57 -13.34
CA LEU A 177 18.28 -11.01 -13.27
C LEU A 177 17.78 -11.56 -14.60
N GLU A 178 18.16 -12.80 -14.92
CA GLU A 178 17.56 -13.53 -16.04
C GLU A 178 16.06 -13.69 -15.82
N THR A 179 15.29 -13.80 -16.89
CA THR A 179 13.85 -14.02 -16.78
C THR A 179 13.56 -15.39 -16.20
N GLY A 180 12.56 -15.49 -15.32
CA GLY A 180 12.24 -16.74 -14.65
C GLY A 180 11.56 -16.55 -13.29
N GLU A 181 11.30 -17.68 -12.65
CA GLU A 181 10.74 -17.75 -11.31
C GLU A 181 11.87 -17.83 -10.28
N TYR A 182 11.73 -17.10 -9.19
CA TYR A 182 12.68 -17.01 -8.10
C TYR A 182 11.98 -17.16 -6.76
N GLN A 183 12.61 -17.85 -5.83
CA GLN A 183 12.19 -17.84 -4.43
C GLN A 183 12.92 -16.70 -3.72
N ILE A 184 12.17 -15.71 -3.23
CA ILE A 184 12.72 -14.62 -2.42
C ILE A 184 12.54 -14.98 -0.95
N ARG A 185 13.59 -14.79 -0.14
CA ARG A 185 13.52 -14.85 1.32
C ARG A 185 14.15 -13.62 1.93
N ILE A 186 13.42 -12.98 2.83
CA ILE A 186 13.86 -11.80 3.58
C ILE A 186 13.99 -12.18 5.04
N LYS A 187 15.14 -11.92 5.64
CA LYS A 187 15.48 -12.33 7.00
C LYS A 187 16.09 -11.20 7.80
N SER A 188 15.70 -11.06 9.05
CA SER A 188 16.35 -10.14 10.00
C SER A 188 16.30 -10.70 11.41
N ASP A 189 17.35 -10.49 12.21
CA ASP A 189 17.41 -10.99 13.58
C ASP A 189 16.31 -10.34 14.43
N GLY A 190 15.56 -11.18 15.16
CA GLY A 190 14.41 -10.73 15.96
C GLY A 190 13.12 -10.52 15.16
N PHE A 191 13.09 -10.91 13.88
CA PHE A 191 11.91 -10.86 13.02
C PHE A 191 11.61 -12.24 12.42
N GLU A 192 10.35 -12.47 12.06
CA GLU A 192 9.93 -13.64 11.31
C GLU A 192 10.37 -13.52 9.84
N ASP A 193 11.02 -14.56 9.32
CA ASP A 193 11.40 -14.65 7.91
C ASP A 193 10.15 -14.65 7.02
N VAL A 194 10.21 -13.92 5.91
CA VAL A 194 9.16 -13.91 4.88
C VAL A 194 9.71 -14.53 3.60
N VAL A 195 8.96 -15.49 3.04
CA VAL A 195 9.35 -16.29 1.86
C VAL A 195 8.23 -16.28 0.85
N PHE A 196 8.49 -15.85 -0.38
CA PHE A 196 7.47 -15.78 -1.44
C PHE A 196 8.07 -15.91 -2.84
N PRO A 197 7.32 -16.48 -3.80
CA PRO A 197 7.74 -16.58 -5.19
C PRO A 197 7.69 -15.20 -5.88
N ALA A 198 8.60 -14.98 -6.82
CA ALA A 198 8.68 -13.78 -7.64
C ALA A 198 9.00 -14.17 -9.09
N ILE A 199 8.38 -13.49 -10.06
CA ILE A 199 8.62 -13.74 -11.48
C ILE A 199 9.35 -12.54 -12.09
N VAL A 200 10.56 -12.74 -12.59
CA VAL A 200 11.30 -11.69 -13.32
C VAL A 200 10.96 -11.78 -14.80
N ARG A 201 10.54 -10.65 -15.38
CA ARG A 201 10.09 -10.54 -16.78
C ARG A 201 10.98 -9.62 -17.58
N GLU A 202 11.14 -9.92 -18.86
CA GLU A 202 12.00 -9.13 -19.76
C GLU A 202 11.52 -7.68 -19.85
N GLY A 203 12.45 -6.73 -19.74
CA GLY A 203 12.16 -5.30 -19.94
C GLY A 203 11.30 -4.67 -18.85
N LEU A 204 11.04 -5.38 -17.75
CA LEU A 204 10.29 -4.88 -16.59
C LEU A 204 11.18 -4.82 -15.36
N ASN A 205 10.80 -3.97 -14.41
CA ASN A 205 11.31 -3.95 -13.05
C ASN A 205 10.22 -4.44 -12.11
N LEU A 206 10.46 -5.57 -11.43
CA LEU A 206 9.62 -6.08 -10.36
C LEU A 206 9.94 -5.30 -9.07
N ASN A 207 8.99 -4.51 -8.61
CA ASN A 207 9.07 -3.80 -7.33
C ASN A 207 8.47 -4.66 -6.24
N ILE A 208 9.20 -4.77 -5.13
CA ILE A 208 8.84 -5.57 -3.97
C ILE A 208 8.95 -4.69 -2.74
N SER A 209 7.84 -4.54 -2.02
CA SER A 209 7.80 -3.93 -0.69
C SER A 209 7.51 -5.02 0.33
N VAL A 210 8.27 -5.09 1.42
CA VAL A 210 8.12 -6.12 2.46
C VAL A 210 8.12 -5.51 3.86
N LYS A 211 7.30 -6.04 4.77
CA LYS A 211 7.30 -5.72 6.19
C LYS A 211 7.39 -7.03 6.98
N LEU A 212 8.42 -7.21 7.79
CA LEU A 212 8.57 -8.39 8.65
C LEU A 212 7.90 -8.18 10.02
N LEU A 213 7.32 -9.24 10.58
CA LEU A 213 6.81 -9.23 11.95
C LEU A 213 7.96 -9.37 12.96
N PRO A 214 8.02 -8.56 14.02
CA PRO A 214 8.96 -8.78 15.11
C PRO A 214 8.54 -10.00 15.93
N ILE A 215 9.51 -10.81 16.34
CA ILE A 215 9.29 -11.94 17.25
C ILE A 215 9.17 -11.38 18.67
N PRO A 216 8.07 -11.65 19.41
CA PRO A 216 7.93 -11.20 20.79
C PRO A 216 9.09 -11.70 21.65
N THR A 217 9.76 -10.78 22.36
CA THR A 217 10.79 -11.13 23.35
C THR A 217 10.14 -11.14 24.72
N ASP A 218 10.04 -12.30 25.35
CA ASP A 218 9.66 -12.37 26.77
C ASP A 218 10.77 -11.69 27.59
N LEU A 219 10.45 -10.57 28.25
CA LEU A 219 11.36 -9.93 29.19
C LEU A 219 11.51 -10.86 30.40
N GLU A 220 12.60 -11.63 30.45
CA GLU A 220 13.03 -12.29 31.67
C GLU A 220 13.32 -11.20 32.70
N LEU A 221 12.38 -10.98 33.63
CA LEU A 221 12.56 -10.05 34.74
C LEU A 221 13.80 -10.51 35.49
N LEU A 222 14.89 -9.75 35.40
CA LEU A 222 16.05 -9.94 36.25
C LEU A 222 15.55 -9.81 37.70
N ASP A 223 15.38 -10.95 38.37
CA ASP A 223 15.04 -11.05 39.78
C ASP A 223 16.24 -10.52 40.59
N VAL A 224 16.31 -9.20 40.74
CA VAL A 224 17.20 -8.53 41.70
C VAL A 224 16.58 -8.62 43.09
N THR A 225 16.40 -9.84 43.59
CA THR A 225 16.33 -10.07 45.03
C THR A 225 17.76 -10.18 45.56
N GLN A 226 18.45 -9.05 45.66
CA GLN A 226 19.63 -8.94 46.52
C GLN A 226 19.13 -8.87 47.98
N PRO A 227 19.44 -9.85 48.85
CA PRO A 227 19.12 -9.73 50.26
C PRO A 227 19.94 -8.57 50.84
N ALA A 228 19.27 -7.64 51.51
CA ALA A 228 19.95 -6.65 52.33
C ALA A 228 20.74 -7.39 53.43
N GLU A 229 22.06 -7.27 53.43
CA GLU A 229 22.89 -7.70 54.56
C GLU A 229 22.48 -6.90 55.82
N PRO A 230 22.33 -7.55 56.98
CA PRO A 230 22.07 -6.85 58.22
C PRO A 230 23.34 -6.10 58.65
N ASN A 231 23.25 -4.78 58.79
CA ASN A 231 24.33 -3.97 59.35
C ASN A 231 24.63 -4.42 60.79
N ASP A 232 25.81 -5.01 60.98
CA ASP A 232 26.37 -5.32 62.28
C ASP A 232 26.60 -4.05 63.12
N ALA A 233 26.35 -4.22 64.41
CA ALA A 233 26.35 -3.20 65.45
C ALA A 233 27.67 -2.42 65.60
N ASN A 234 27.55 -1.11 65.84
CA ASN A 234 28.60 -0.30 66.45
C ASN A 234 28.27 -0.06 67.93
N PRO A 235 29.06 -0.57 68.90
CA PRO A 235 28.89 -0.25 70.30
C PRO A 235 29.77 0.96 70.64
N ASN A 236 29.18 2.09 71.04
CA ASN A 236 29.76 3.07 71.98
C ASN A 236 28.90 4.34 72.05
N ASN A 237 28.07 4.46 73.10
CA ASN A 237 28.15 5.62 74.00
C ASN A 237 27.33 5.37 75.27
N ALA A 238 28.02 5.30 76.39
CA ALA A 238 27.43 5.37 77.71
C ALA A 238 27.20 6.83 78.08
N ASN A 239 25.96 7.24 78.34
CA ASN A 239 25.73 8.05 79.54
C ASN A 239 24.29 7.94 80.07
N THR A 240 24.27 7.91 81.38
CA THR A 240 23.22 7.64 82.36
C THR A 240 22.22 8.80 82.53
N ASP A 241 20.98 8.43 82.86
CA ASP A 241 20.01 9.06 83.79
C ASP A 241 18.61 8.71 83.24
N GLY A 242 17.73 7.95 83.91
CA GLY A 242 17.48 7.86 85.33
C GLY A 242 16.21 8.62 85.70
N ASN A 243 15.02 8.19 85.23
CA ASN A 243 13.80 8.27 86.06
C ASN A 243 12.66 7.38 85.56
N SER A 244 11.93 6.89 86.54
CA SER A 244 10.84 5.92 86.56
C SER A 244 9.47 6.48 86.13
N GLU A 245 8.63 5.66 85.52
CA GLU A 245 7.35 5.13 86.06
C GLU A 245 6.41 4.61 84.96
N ASP A 246 5.59 3.66 85.39
CA ASP A 246 4.73 2.68 84.72
C ASP A 246 3.37 3.30 84.26
N PRO A 247 2.34 2.54 83.87
CA PRO A 247 1.83 2.33 82.51
C PRO A 247 0.44 2.95 82.28
N SER A 248 -0.15 2.74 81.09
CA SER A 248 -1.57 2.39 80.83
C SER A 248 -2.27 3.10 79.64
N ASN A 249 -2.57 2.28 78.61
CA ASN A 249 -3.86 2.13 77.90
C ASN A 249 -4.48 3.33 77.11
N PRO A 250 -5.54 3.13 76.29
CA PRO A 250 -5.57 3.50 74.87
C PRO A 250 -6.73 4.47 74.54
N GLN A 251 -7.00 4.67 73.23
CA GLN A 251 -8.20 5.33 72.68
C GLN A 251 -8.23 6.87 72.90
N ASP A 252 -8.70 7.75 72.01
CA ASP A 252 -9.65 7.65 70.91
C ASP A 252 -9.45 8.83 69.91
N GLN A 253 -10.21 8.74 68.82
CA GLN A 253 -10.42 9.66 67.71
C GLN A 253 -10.59 11.15 68.07
N GLU A 254 -10.08 12.05 67.22
CA GLU A 254 -10.87 13.24 66.87
C GLU A 254 -10.54 13.80 65.47
N GLN A 255 -11.61 14.24 64.84
CA GLN A 255 -11.75 14.72 63.48
C GLN A 255 -10.95 16.01 63.24
N ASN A 256 -10.55 16.25 61.99
CA ASN A 256 -10.89 17.54 61.39
C ASN A 256 -10.99 17.45 59.87
N SER A 257 -12.13 17.94 59.40
CA SER A 257 -12.37 18.44 58.05
C SER A 257 -11.38 19.54 57.70
N ASP A 258 -11.09 19.70 56.41
CA ASP A 258 -11.53 20.91 55.69
C ASP A 258 -11.23 20.82 54.18
N GLN A 259 -12.21 21.34 53.44
CA GLN A 259 -12.25 21.50 51.99
C GLN A 259 -11.21 22.52 51.52
N ASN A 260 -10.65 22.32 50.32
CA ASN A 260 -10.25 23.45 49.46
C ASN A 260 -10.17 22.97 47.98
N THR A 261 -11.22 23.18 47.18
CA THR A 261 -11.49 24.31 46.25
C THR A 261 -10.63 24.31 44.97
N ASP A 262 -11.32 24.07 43.85
CA ASP A 262 -10.95 24.35 42.45
C ASP A 262 -10.47 25.79 42.24
N GLN A 263 -9.37 25.98 41.51
CA GLN A 263 -9.01 27.12 40.64
C GLN A 263 -7.79 26.68 39.80
N ASN A 264 -7.55 27.04 38.54
CA ASN A 264 -8.25 27.69 37.43
C ASN A 264 -7.20 27.62 36.29
N VAL A 265 -7.55 27.14 35.09
CA VAL A 265 -6.59 27.01 33.96
C VAL A 265 -6.69 28.26 33.07
N ASP A 266 -5.55 28.85 32.79
CA ASP A 266 -5.33 30.03 31.92
C ASP A 266 -5.39 29.64 30.43
N PRO A 267 -5.99 30.46 29.53
CA PRO A 267 -5.92 30.23 28.09
C PRO A 267 -4.99 31.24 27.39
N GLU A 268 -3.89 30.78 26.79
CA GLU A 268 -3.17 31.56 25.77
C GLU A 268 -3.63 31.16 24.36
N GLN A 269 -4.17 32.16 23.66
CA GLN A 269 -4.50 32.16 22.24
C GLN A 269 -3.23 32.45 21.42
N SER A 270 -3.02 31.73 20.32
CA SER A 270 -2.15 32.17 19.23
C SER A 270 -2.87 32.08 17.88
N ASN A 271 -3.18 33.26 17.33
CA ASN A 271 -3.57 33.47 15.94
C ASN A 271 -2.45 33.04 14.98
N ILE A 272 -2.81 32.42 13.85
CA ILE A 272 -1.95 32.37 12.67
C ILE A 272 -2.76 32.85 11.46
N GLU A 273 -2.16 33.82 10.77
CA GLU A 273 -2.66 34.55 9.61
C GLU A 273 -2.67 33.70 8.33
N ASP A 274 -3.58 34.09 7.44
CA ASP A 274 -3.79 33.68 6.05
C ASP A 274 -2.67 34.21 5.12
N PRO A 275 -2.18 33.46 4.12
CA PRO A 275 -1.42 34.05 3.02
C PRO A 275 -2.19 33.97 1.69
N GLN A 276 -2.62 35.14 1.23
CA GLN A 276 -2.80 35.43 -0.19
C GLN A 276 -1.48 35.94 -0.78
N GLN A 277 -0.90 35.19 -1.72
CA GLN A 277 -0.21 35.69 -2.92
C GLN A 277 0.08 34.58 -3.91
#